data_AF-A0A0R2NNL1-F1
#
_entry.id   AF-A0A0R2NNL1-F1
#
_cell.length_a   1.000
_cell.length_b   1.000
_cell.length_c   1.000
_cell.angle_alpha   90.00
_cell.angle_beta   90.00
_cell.angle_gamma   90.00
#
_symmetry.space_group_name_H-M   'P 1'
#
loop_
_entity.id
_entity.type
_entity.pdbx_description
1 polymer ?
#
loop_
_entity_poly.entity_id
_entity_poly.type
_entity_poly.pdbx_seq_one_letter_code
_entity_poly.pdbx_strand_id
1 'polypeptide(L)'
;MKKKEVKFMPFLALLVDVVTAAFYFLQLKVMSQPMFIIGLIVQIVAILALLVLSFGYRGQRQSRWRPEGYGYMTIRYGIIIVSLVVNALVLFLYILNQTGNNIIFSSF
;
A
#
# COMPACT_ATOMS: atom_id res chain seq x y z
N MET A 1 -8.64 13.84 22.42
CA MET A 1 -8.40 12.52 21.79
C MET A 1 -8.06 12.53 20.29
N LYS A 2 -8.62 13.39 19.42
CA LYS A 2 -8.46 13.31 17.95
C LYS A 2 -7.04 13.46 17.35
N LYS A 3 -6.06 14.05 18.05
CA LYS A 3 -4.69 14.27 17.54
C LYS A 3 -3.80 13.01 17.51
N LYS A 4 -4.05 12.02 18.39
CA LYS A 4 -3.27 10.76 18.43
C LYS A 4 -3.60 9.88 17.22
N GLU A 5 -4.88 9.74 16.91
CA GLU A 5 -5.39 8.95 15.77
C GLU A 5 -4.75 9.39 14.44
N VAL A 6 -4.65 10.71 14.21
CA VAL A 6 -4.08 11.28 12.98
C VAL A 6 -2.58 11.01 12.82
N LYS A 7 -1.84 10.82 13.93
CA LYS A 7 -0.41 10.42 13.87
C LYS A 7 -0.24 8.91 13.74
N PHE A 8 -1.22 8.13 14.18
CA PHE A 8 -1.18 6.67 14.16
C PHE A 8 -1.55 6.11 12.79
N MET A 9 -2.46 6.76 12.05
CA MET A 9 -2.89 6.32 10.70
C MET A 9 -1.75 6.17 9.67
N PRO A 10 -0.77 7.10 9.57
CA PRO A 10 0.38 6.91 8.67
C PRO A 10 1.31 5.77 9.11
N PHE A 11 1.45 5.56 10.42
CA PHE A 11 2.24 4.45 10.96
C PHE A 11 1.59 3.10 10.63
N LEU A 12 0.25 3.01 10.74
CA LEU A 12 -0.49 1.82 10.32
C LEU A 12 -0.32 1.53 8.82
N ALA A 13 -0.33 2.55 7.97
CA ALA A 13 -0.10 2.37 6.53
C ALA A 13 1.30 1.76 6.26
N LEU A 14 2.34 2.27 6.91
CA LEU A 14 3.68 1.69 6.81
C LEU A 14 3.76 0.26 7.35
N LEU A 15 3.03 -0.07 8.42
CA LEU A 15 2.98 -1.43 8.94
C LEU A 15 2.35 -2.38 7.91
N VAL A 16 1.26 -1.95 7.26
CA VAL A 16 0.65 -2.72 6.15
C VAL A 16 1.66 -2.97 5.03
N ASP A 17 2.45 -1.95 4.64
CA ASP A 17 3.48 -2.10 3.61
C ASP A 17 4.57 -3.12 3.99
N VAL A 18 5.00 -3.12 5.26
CA VAL A 18 5.99 -4.09 5.75
C VAL A 18 5.41 -5.51 5.71
N VAL A 19 4.14 -5.68 6.07
CA VAL A 19 3.46 -6.99 6.04
C VAL A 19 3.32 -7.50 4.61
N THR A 20 2.92 -6.65 3.66
CA THR A 20 2.79 -7.06 2.25
C THR A 20 4.15 -7.40 1.64
N ALA A 21 5.19 -6.63 1.94
CA ALA A 21 6.56 -6.94 1.54
C ALA A 21 7.06 -8.27 2.13
N ALA A 22 6.82 -8.51 3.42
CA ALA A 22 7.19 -9.78 4.05
C ALA A 22 6.49 -10.98 3.40
N PHE A 23 5.20 -10.83 3.07
CA PHE A 23 4.47 -11.87 2.35
C PHE A 23 5.05 -12.12 0.96
N TYR A 24 5.36 -11.09 0.19
CA TYR A 24 6.03 -11.22 -1.11
C TYR A 24 7.33 -12.04 -1.01
N PHE A 25 8.18 -11.74 -0.02
CA PHE A 25 9.41 -12.52 0.21
C PHE A 25 9.16 -13.97 0.60
N LEU A 26 8.09 -14.28 1.34
CA LEU A 26 7.71 -15.66 1.63
C LEU A 26 7.27 -16.39 0.36
N GLN A 27 6.53 -15.72 -0.53
CA GLN A 27 6.08 -16.31 -1.79
C GLN A 27 7.25 -16.62 -2.73
N LEU A 28 8.28 -15.76 -2.76
CA LEU A 28 9.51 -16.01 -3.50
C LEU A 28 10.24 -17.28 -3.05
N LYS A 29 10.08 -17.72 -1.79
CA LYS A 29 10.74 -18.94 -1.30
C LYS A 29 9.98 -20.22 -1.61
N VAL A 30 8.65 -20.17 -1.66
CA VAL A 30 7.80 -21.35 -1.82
C VAL A 30 7.43 -21.60 -3.27
N MET A 31 7.31 -20.53 -4.09
CA MET A 31 7.02 -20.57 -5.53
C MET A 31 5.93 -21.57 -5.94
N SER A 32 4.82 -21.60 -5.20
CA SER A 32 3.69 -22.50 -5.48
C SER A 32 2.43 -21.73 -5.85
N GLN A 33 1.61 -22.33 -6.72
CA GLN A 33 0.34 -21.73 -7.16
C GLN A 33 -0.61 -21.37 -6.01
N PRO A 34 -0.84 -22.24 -5.00
CA PRO A 34 -1.66 -21.87 -3.85
C PRO A 34 -1.11 -20.66 -3.10
N MET A 35 0.21 -20.57 -3.00
CA MET A 35 0.88 -19.48 -2.30
C MET A 35 0.73 -18.15 -3.07
N PHE A 36 0.70 -18.16 -4.40
CA PHE A 36 0.39 -16.98 -5.22
C PHE A 36 -1.03 -16.46 -5.02
N ILE A 37 -2.02 -17.36 -4.94
CA ILE A 37 -3.42 -17.01 -4.66
C ILE A 37 -3.53 -16.38 -3.27
N ILE A 38 -2.85 -16.95 -2.26
CA ILE A 38 -2.84 -16.40 -0.90
C ILE A 38 -2.27 -14.98 -0.89
N GLY A 39 -1.13 -14.74 -1.54
CA GLY A 39 -0.59 -13.37 -1.56
C GLY A 39 -1.45 -12.39 -2.34
N LEU A 40 -2.15 -12.83 -3.39
CA LEU A 40 -3.13 -11.98 -4.08
C LEU A 40 -4.26 -11.55 -3.13
N ILE A 41 -4.79 -12.49 -2.33
CA ILE A 41 -5.81 -12.18 -1.31
C ILE A 41 -5.26 -11.20 -0.27
N VAL A 42 -4.04 -11.43 0.23
CA VAL A 42 -3.38 -10.52 1.19
C VAL A 42 -3.23 -9.11 0.61
N GLN A 43 -2.82 -9.01 -0.66
CA GLN A 43 -2.64 -7.74 -1.34
C GLN A 43 -3.97 -6.98 -1.51
N ILE A 44 -5.06 -7.68 -1.84
CA ILE A 44 -6.41 -7.10 -1.89
C ILE A 44 -6.83 -6.57 -0.52
N VAL A 45 -6.68 -7.38 0.53
CA VAL A 45 -7.04 -6.99 1.90
C VAL A 45 -6.23 -5.77 2.35
N ALA A 46 -4.93 -5.73 2.04
CA ALA A 46 -4.06 -4.61 2.34
C ALA A 46 -4.52 -3.32 1.63
N ILE A 47 -4.87 -3.40 0.34
CA ILE A 47 -5.41 -2.24 -0.40
C ILE A 47 -6.72 -1.76 0.19
N LEU A 48 -7.64 -2.65 0.55
CA LEU A 48 -8.89 -2.25 1.21
C LEU A 48 -8.63 -1.56 2.54
N ALA A 49 -7.70 -2.06 3.35
CA ALA A 49 -7.29 -1.43 4.60
C ALA A 49 -6.70 -0.02 4.36
N LEU A 50 -5.82 0.13 3.36
CA LEU A 50 -5.24 1.42 2.97
C LEU A 50 -6.28 2.39 2.42
N LEU A 51 -7.30 1.92 1.68
CA LEU A 51 -8.42 2.75 1.25
C LEU A 51 -9.22 3.28 2.44
N VAL A 52 -9.56 2.41 3.40
CA VAL A 52 -10.24 2.82 4.63
C VAL A 52 -9.41 3.85 5.39
N LEU A 53 -8.09 3.67 5.49
CA LEU A 53 -7.19 4.65 6.12
C LEU A 53 -7.15 5.98 5.34
N SER A 54 -7.11 5.93 4.01
CA SER A 54 -7.08 7.11 3.14
C SER A 54 -8.35 7.95 3.25
N PHE A 55 -9.53 7.32 3.15
CA PHE A 55 -10.82 8.02 3.28
C PHE A 55 -11.11 8.41 4.74
N GLY A 56 -10.73 7.57 5.69
CA GLY A 56 -10.88 7.78 7.13
C GLY A 56 -9.94 8.84 7.72
N TYR A 57 -8.93 9.28 6.97
CA TYR A 57 -7.98 10.30 7.43
C TYR A 57 -8.68 11.66 7.62
N ARG A 58 -8.87 12.04 8.89
CA ARG A 58 -9.48 13.31 9.34
C ARG A 58 -8.46 14.42 9.61
N GLY A 59 -7.19 14.20 9.31
CA GLY A 59 -6.14 15.22 9.47
C GLY A 59 -6.10 16.23 8.33
N GLN A 60 -5.21 17.22 8.42
CA GLN A 60 -4.95 18.14 7.31
C GLN A 60 -4.37 17.36 6.13
N ARG A 61 -5.06 17.37 4.99
CA ARG A 61 -4.63 16.70 3.75
C ARG A 61 -3.65 17.55 2.94
N GLN A 62 -3.79 18.88 3.01
CA GLN A 62 -2.88 19.83 2.38
C GLN A 62 -2.07 20.62 3.41
N SER A 63 -0.82 20.90 3.06
CA SER A 63 0.07 21.77 3.82
C SER A 63 -0.47 23.20 3.84
N ARG A 64 -0.25 23.90 4.96
CA ARG A 64 -0.49 25.34 5.07
C ARG A 64 0.57 26.17 4.34
N TRP A 65 1.71 25.56 4.03
CA TRP A 65 2.79 26.20 3.27
C TRP A 65 2.50 26.03 1.77
N ARG A 66 2.19 27.15 1.11
CA ARG A 66 1.80 27.23 -0.31
C ARG A 66 2.75 28.18 -1.04
N PRO A 67 3.87 27.70 -1.63
CA PRO A 67 4.51 28.46 -2.68
C PRO A 67 3.60 28.49 -3.91
N GLU A 68 3.73 29.53 -4.74
CA GLU A 68 2.87 29.78 -5.90
C GLU A 68 2.74 28.53 -6.79
N GLY A 69 1.50 28.10 -7.04
CA GLY A 69 1.16 27.08 -8.05
C GLY A 69 0.55 25.78 -7.53
N TYR A 70 1.04 25.18 -6.44
CA TYR A 70 0.52 23.88 -5.96
C TYR A 70 0.56 23.72 -4.43
N GLY A 71 -0.58 23.29 -3.86
CA GLY A 71 -0.66 22.91 -2.44
C GLY A 71 -0.11 21.52 -2.20
N TYR A 72 1.07 21.40 -1.59
CA TYR A 72 1.66 20.11 -1.23
C TYR A 72 0.75 19.31 -0.28
N MET A 73 0.65 18.00 -0.48
CA MET A 73 0.05 17.12 0.52
C MET A 73 0.87 17.17 1.81
N THR A 74 0.19 17.03 2.96
CA THR A 74 0.94 16.86 4.21
C THR A 74 1.71 15.54 4.17
N ILE A 75 2.91 15.53 4.73
CA ILE A 75 3.77 14.33 4.78
C ILE A 75 3.00 13.09 5.26
N ARG A 76 2.12 13.27 6.27
CA ARG A 76 1.30 12.20 6.83
C ARG A 76 0.29 11.61 5.85
N TYR A 77 -0.41 12.48 5.12
CA TYR A 77 -1.38 12.01 4.13
C TYR A 77 -0.67 11.47 2.89
N GLY A 78 0.44 12.09 2.49
CA GLY A 78 1.32 11.62 1.42
C GLY A 78 1.80 10.20 1.64
N ILE A 79 2.24 9.84 2.86
CA ILE A 79 2.64 8.45 3.19
C ILE A 79 1.50 7.48 2.90
N ILE A 80 0.29 7.75 3.38
CA ILE A 80 -0.88 6.87 3.17
C ILE A 80 -1.18 6.71 1.67
N ILE A 81 -1.11 7.80 0.91
CA ILE A 81 -1.35 7.77 -0.55
C ILE A 81 -0.25 7.01 -1.27
N VAL A 82 1.02 7.20 -0.93
CA VAL A 82 2.14 6.46 -1.52
C VAL A 82 2.01 4.97 -1.23
N SER A 83 1.72 4.60 0.03
CA SER A 83 1.44 3.20 0.41
C SER A 83 0.32 2.61 -0.44
N LEU A 84 -0.80 3.34 -0.61
CA LEU A 84 -1.91 2.90 -1.45
C LEU A 84 -1.48 2.67 -2.91
N VAL A 85 -0.78 3.65 -3.50
CA VAL A 85 -0.36 3.60 -4.90
C VAL A 85 0.63 2.45 -5.14
N VAL A 86 1.63 2.29 -4.28
CA VAL A 86 2.62 1.22 -4.38
C VAL A 86 1.94 -0.15 -4.27
N ASN A 87 1.08 -0.36 -3.26
CA ASN A 87 0.38 -1.64 -3.12
C ASN A 87 -0.58 -1.93 -4.28
N ALA A 88 -1.23 -0.90 -4.83
CA ALA A 88 -2.09 -1.03 -6.01
C ALA A 88 -1.29 -1.45 -7.26
N LEU A 89 -0.10 -0.86 -7.47
CA LEU A 89 0.80 -1.28 -8.54
C LEU A 89 1.25 -2.73 -8.35
N VAL A 90 1.57 -3.14 -7.12
CA VAL A 90 1.90 -4.53 -6.81
C VAL A 90 0.71 -5.45 -7.12
N LEU A 91 -0.51 -5.13 -6.69
CA LEU A 91 -1.70 -5.93 -7.04
C LEU A 91 -1.88 -6.05 -8.56
N PHE A 92 -1.68 -4.96 -9.29
CA PHE A 92 -1.74 -4.98 -10.75
C PHE A 92 -0.72 -5.96 -11.34
N LEU A 93 0.51 -6.00 -10.82
CA LEU A 93 1.52 -6.97 -11.21
C LEU A 93 1.13 -8.42 -10.85
N TYR A 94 0.44 -8.65 -9.73
CA TYR A 94 -0.12 -9.98 -9.40
C TYR A 94 -1.18 -10.43 -10.41
N ILE A 95 -2.04 -9.52 -10.86
CA ILE A 95 -3.04 -9.81 -11.89
C ILE A 95 -2.34 -10.15 -13.21
N LEU A 96 -1.31 -9.39 -13.59
CA LEU A 96 -0.52 -9.70 -14.78
C LEU A 96 0.14 -11.08 -14.69
N ASN A 97 0.67 -11.45 -13.53
CA ASN A 97 1.22 -12.78 -13.28
C ASN A 97 0.19 -13.89 -13.51
N GLN A 98 -1.05 -13.71 -13.05
CA GLN A 98 -2.13 -14.68 -13.26
C GLN A 98 -2.59 -14.77 -14.73
N THR A 99 -2.44 -13.70 -15.50
CA THR A 99 -2.75 -13.69 -16.96
C THR A 99 -1.63 -14.27 -17.83
N GLY A 100 -0.58 -14.84 -17.22
CA GLY A 100 0.54 -15.49 -17.92
C GLY A 100 1.76 -14.59 -18.12
N ASN A 101 1.71 -13.33 -17.68
CA ASN A 101 2.84 -12.41 -17.72
C ASN A 101 3.59 -12.47 -16.39
N ASN A 102 4.59 -13.34 -16.29
CA ASN A 102 5.33 -13.59 -15.05
C ASN A 102 6.25 -12.43 -14.59
N ILE A 103 5.91 -11.17 -14.82
CA ILE A 103 6.79 -10.01 -14.61
C ILE A 103 7.28 -9.93 -13.15
N ILE A 104 6.39 -10.20 -12.18
CA ILE A 104 6.67 -9.99 -10.75
C ILE A 104 7.54 -11.09 -10.10
N PHE A 105 7.54 -12.29 -10.71
CA PHE A 105 8.30 -13.46 -10.25
C PHE A 105 9.29 -14.00 -11.31
N SER A 106 9.43 -13.33 -12.46
CA SER A 106 10.19 -13.82 -13.64
C SER A 106 11.69 -14.01 -13.42
N SER A 107 12.26 -13.37 -12.40
CA SER A 107 13.71 -13.32 -12.18
C SER A 107 14.21 -14.28 -11.10
N PHE A 108 13.36 -15.19 -10.62
CA PHE A 108 13.67 -16.16 -9.56
C PHE A 108 13.24 -17.57 -9.95
#